data_AF-A0A2D6GN02-F1
#
_entry.id   AF-A0A2D6GN02-F1
#
_cell.length_a   1.000
_cell.length_b   1.000
_cell.length_c   1.000
_cell.angle_alpha   90.00
_cell.angle_beta   90.00
_cell.angle_gamma   90.00
#
_symmetry.space_group_name_H-M   'P 1'
#
loop_
_entity.id
_entity.type
_entity.pdbx_description
1 polymer ?
#
loop_
_entity_poly.entity_id
_entity_poly.type
_entity_poly.pdbx_seq_one_letter_code
_entity_poly.pdbx_strand_id
1 'polypeptide(L)'
;MHPTKRQIATIAGATAVFLITSYLFTLWSYSYSSTTQFCISCHEMVEPYKQYQSSAHFNNESGVVTECADCHLPPGTVNKWYTKIKQGATDSFMHVMIKLDLSKVDHKKWKTDAVKNIGSKTCQKCHKNLLPPGLHKGGFIAHRAFLKGETENTCLKCHENLVHVNRN
;
A
#
# COMPACT_ATOMS: atom_id res chain seq x y z
N MET A 1 -0.57 -10.05 -52.13
CA MET A 1 -0.32 -11.42 -51.61
C MET A 1 -1.17 -11.61 -50.37
N HIS A 2 -2.11 -12.57 -50.38
CA HIS A 2 -2.91 -12.90 -49.18
C HIS A 2 -2.20 -13.96 -48.35
N PRO A 3 -2.16 -13.83 -47.01
CA PRO A 3 -1.52 -14.81 -46.15
C PRO A 3 -2.24 -16.16 -46.23
N THR A 4 -1.46 -17.25 -46.26
CA THR A 4 -1.98 -18.62 -46.27
C THR A 4 -2.66 -18.95 -44.94
N LYS A 5 -3.58 -19.91 -44.93
CA LYS A 5 -4.25 -20.39 -43.69
C LYS A 5 -3.24 -20.81 -42.60
N ARG A 6 -2.11 -21.40 -43.01
CA ARG A 6 -1.00 -21.76 -42.11
C ARG A 6 -0.31 -20.54 -41.51
N GLN A 7 -0.05 -19.51 -42.32
CA GLN A 7 0.51 -18.24 -41.82
C GLN A 7 -0.44 -17.53 -40.86
N ILE A 8 -1.74 -17.53 -41.15
CA ILE A 8 -2.77 -16.96 -40.24
C ILE A 8 -2.78 -17.72 -38.91
N ALA A 9 -2.76 -19.05 -38.93
CA ALA A 9 -2.73 -19.87 -37.72
C ALA A 9 -1.45 -19.65 -36.89
N THR A 10 -0.29 -19.55 -37.53
CA THR A 10 0.98 -19.25 -36.83
C THR A 10 0.97 -17.87 -36.20
N ILE A 11 0.50 -16.85 -36.92
CA ILE A 11 0.40 -15.47 -36.39
C ILE A 11 -0.56 -15.44 -35.20
N ALA A 12 -1.76 -16.01 -35.35
CA ALA A 12 -2.74 -16.07 -34.28
C ALA A 12 -2.22 -16.80 -33.03
N GLY A 13 -1.52 -17.92 -33.23
CA GLY A 13 -0.88 -18.67 -32.14
C GLY A 13 0.22 -17.85 -31.45
N ALA A 14 1.11 -17.21 -32.20
CA ALA A 14 2.17 -16.37 -31.66
C ALA A 14 1.61 -15.16 -30.88
N THR A 15 0.58 -14.50 -31.42
CA THR A 15 -0.12 -13.41 -30.72
C THR A 15 -0.77 -13.89 -29.43
N ALA A 16 -1.45 -15.03 -29.44
CA ALA A 16 -2.06 -15.59 -28.23
C ALA A 16 -1.01 -15.90 -27.15
N VAL A 17 0.10 -16.54 -27.52
CA VAL A 17 1.21 -16.81 -26.59
C VAL A 17 1.77 -15.51 -26.03
N PHE A 18 2.03 -14.50 -26.86
CA PHE A 18 2.54 -13.20 -26.41
C PHE A 18 1.59 -12.51 -25.43
N LEU A 19 0.29 -12.52 -25.70
CA LEU A 19 -0.70 -11.91 -24.80
C LEU A 19 -0.77 -12.64 -23.45
N ILE A 20 -0.73 -13.97 -23.46
CA ILE A 20 -0.73 -14.79 -22.24
C ILE A 20 0.53 -14.53 -21.43
N THR A 21 1.72 -14.57 -22.04
CA THR A 21 2.98 -14.35 -21.33
C THR A 21 3.07 -12.93 -20.78
N SER A 22 2.66 -11.92 -21.55
CA SER A 22 2.59 -10.52 -21.11
C SER A 22 1.64 -10.34 -19.92
N TYR A 23 0.47 -10.97 -19.96
CA TYR A 23 -0.49 -10.94 -18.86
C TYR A 23 0.07 -11.59 -17.59
N LEU A 24 0.64 -12.79 -17.69
CA LEU A 24 1.26 -13.49 -16.57
C LEU A 24 2.43 -12.71 -15.97
N PHE A 25 3.27 -12.14 -16.83
CA PHE A 25 4.39 -11.29 -16.41
C PHE A 25 3.89 -10.04 -15.67
N THR A 26 2.80 -9.44 -16.12
CA THR A 26 2.18 -8.28 -15.46
C THR A 26 1.67 -8.64 -14.07
N LEU A 27 0.97 -9.78 -13.93
CA LEU A 27 0.49 -10.26 -12.63
C LEU A 27 1.62 -10.57 -11.66
N TRP A 28 2.66 -11.25 -12.16
CA TRP A 28 3.85 -11.56 -11.37
C TRP A 28 4.56 -10.28 -10.91
N SER A 29 4.82 -9.36 -11.84
CA SER A 29 5.46 -8.07 -11.55
C SER A 29 4.67 -7.27 -10.53
N TYR A 30 3.33 -7.25 -10.66
CA TYR A 30 2.45 -6.61 -9.70
C TYR A 30 2.57 -7.21 -8.31
N SER A 31 2.54 -8.55 -8.21
CA SER A 31 2.63 -9.26 -6.93
C SER A 31 3.98 -9.04 -6.27
N TYR A 32 5.07 -9.23 -7.02
CA TYR A 32 6.44 -9.07 -6.52
C TYR A 32 6.69 -7.64 -6.03
N SER A 33 6.33 -6.63 -6.84
CA SER A 33 6.51 -5.23 -6.48
C SER A 33 5.53 -4.71 -5.41
N SER A 34 4.70 -5.59 -4.85
CA SER A 34 3.81 -5.29 -3.72
C SER A 34 4.26 -5.96 -2.42
N THR A 35 5.40 -6.67 -2.43
CA THR A 35 5.98 -7.27 -1.23
C THR A 35 6.77 -6.24 -0.42
N THR A 36 6.87 -6.42 0.90
CA THR A 36 7.76 -5.59 1.73
C THR A 36 9.21 -5.70 1.27
N GLN A 37 9.66 -6.87 0.82
CA GLN A 37 11.02 -7.08 0.31
C GLN A 37 11.35 -6.17 -0.89
N PHE A 38 10.42 -6.00 -1.82
CA PHE A 38 10.60 -5.04 -2.91
C PHE A 38 10.58 -3.60 -2.39
N CYS A 39 9.66 -3.25 -1.49
CA CYS A 39 9.60 -1.89 -0.94
C CYS A 39 10.92 -1.50 -0.27
N ILE A 40 11.56 -2.42 0.47
CA ILE A 40 12.82 -2.14 1.17
C ILE A 40 14.08 -2.32 0.31
N SER A 41 13.95 -2.58 -0.99
CA SER A 41 15.12 -2.70 -1.87
C SER A 41 15.84 -1.38 -2.11
N CYS A 42 15.18 -0.26 -1.83
CA CYS A 42 15.73 1.09 -1.92
C CYS A 42 16.22 1.55 -0.54
N HIS A 43 17.36 2.24 -0.50
CA HIS A 43 18.01 2.64 0.76
C HIS A 43 17.17 3.67 1.55
N GLU A 44 16.32 4.42 0.86
CA GLU A 44 15.38 5.37 1.45
C GLU A 44 14.33 4.69 2.35
N MET A 45 14.09 3.39 2.17
CA MET A 45 13.07 2.66 2.93
C MET A 45 13.62 1.97 4.18
N VAL A 46 14.94 2.03 4.43
CA VAL A 46 15.59 1.37 5.58
C VAL A 46 15.04 1.90 6.92
N GLU A 47 14.99 3.22 7.09
CA GLU A 47 14.54 3.82 8.34
C GLU A 47 13.03 3.65 8.56
N PRO A 48 12.15 3.92 7.57
CA PRO A 48 10.73 3.56 7.68
C PRO A 48 10.49 2.10 8.02
N TYR A 49 11.29 1.18 7.48
CA TYR A 49 11.17 -0.26 7.76
C TYR A 49 11.51 -0.60 9.21
N LYS A 50 12.61 -0.05 9.77
CA LYS A 50 12.95 -0.25 11.19
C LYS A 50 11.82 0.22 12.13
N GLN A 51 11.24 1.37 11.83
CA GLN A 51 10.13 1.92 12.62
C GLN A 51 8.84 1.12 12.43
N TYR A 52 8.65 0.51 11.27
CA TYR A 52 7.56 -0.44 11.03
C TYR A 52 7.75 -1.73 11.85
N GLN A 53 8.98 -2.26 11.91
CA GLN A 53 9.28 -3.45 12.70
C GLN A 53 9.01 -3.28 14.20
N SER A 54 9.14 -2.06 14.74
CA SER A 54 8.80 -1.76 16.14
C SER A 54 7.31 -1.52 16.40
N SER A 55 6.48 -1.51 15.35
CA SER A 55 5.05 -1.22 15.47
C SER A 55 4.22 -2.46 15.81
N ALA A 56 3.02 -2.26 16.33
CA ALA A 56 2.06 -3.34 16.56
C ALA A 56 1.61 -4.04 15.26
N HIS A 57 1.87 -3.47 14.09
CA HIS A 57 1.54 -4.09 12.79
C HIS A 57 2.60 -5.10 12.31
N PHE A 58 3.75 -5.14 13.00
CA PHE A 58 4.79 -6.14 12.81
C PHE A 58 5.03 -6.96 14.08
N ASN A 59 5.19 -6.28 15.21
CA ASN A 59 5.50 -6.85 16.50
C ASN A 59 4.26 -6.87 17.40
N ASN A 60 3.50 -7.96 17.35
CA ASN A 60 2.32 -8.18 18.18
C ASN A 60 2.20 -9.63 18.64
N GLU A 61 1.38 -9.86 19.66
CA GLU A 61 1.18 -11.17 20.29
C GLU A 61 0.48 -12.20 19.38
N SER A 62 -0.26 -11.75 18.37
CA SER A 62 -1.00 -12.66 17.47
C SER A 62 -0.13 -13.30 16.39
N GLY A 63 1.08 -12.77 16.17
CA GLY A 63 1.99 -13.20 15.09
C GLY A 63 1.52 -12.81 13.68
N VAL A 64 0.40 -12.11 13.53
CA VAL A 64 -0.09 -11.61 12.24
C VAL A 64 0.67 -10.35 11.86
N VAL A 65 1.23 -10.33 10.65
CA VAL A 65 2.02 -9.22 10.12
C VAL A 65 1.33 -8.65 8.88
N THR A 66 1.25 -7.32 8.78
CA THR A 66 0.68 -6.64 7.60
C THR A 66 1.78 -6.12 6.69
N GLU A 67 1.75 -6.44 5.40
CA GLU A 67 2.80 -5.99 4.47
C GLU A 67 2.69 -4.48 4.16
N CYS A 68 3.75 -3.85 3.66
CA CYS A 68 3.73 -2.43 3.26
C CYS A 68 2.53 -2.09 2.36
N ALA A 69 2.26 -2.94 1.37
CA ALA A 69 1.16 -2.76 0.43
C ALA A 69 -0.24 -2.89 1.06
N ASP A 70 -0.39 -3.53 2.22
CA ASP A 70 -1.69 -3.62 2.89
C ASP A 70 -2.18 -2.28 3.42
N CYS A 71 -1.25 -1.37 3.75
CA CYS A 71 -1.55 -0.01 4.20
C CYS A 71 -1.39 1.02 3.08
N HIS A 72 -0.34 0.90 2.25
CA HIS A 72 -0.01 1.91 1.24
C HIS A 72 -0.79 1.78 -0.06
N LEU A 73 -1.37 0.62 -0.36
CA LEU A 73 -2.23 0.44 -1.54
C LEU A 73 -3.71 0.30 -1.12
N PRO A 74 -4.61 1.18 -1.61
CA PRO A 74 -5.99 1.17 -1.18
C PRO A 74 -6.72 -0.12 -1.63
N PRO A 75 -7.82 -0.49 -0.96
CA PRO A 75 -8.67 -1.58 -1.42
C PRO A 75 -9.38 -1.21 -2.73
N GLY A 76 -9.72 -2.24 -3.52
CA GLY A 76 -10.40 -2.12 -4.80
C GLY A 76 -9.45 -2.02 -6.00
N THR A 77 -9.74 -2.76 -7.07
CA THR A 77 -8.79 -2.99 -8.18
C THR A 77 -8.31 -1.70 -8.85
N VAL A 78 -9.21 -0.82 -9.25
CA VAL A 78 -8.86 0.40 -10.01
C VAL A 78 -8.00 1.36 -9.18
N ASN A 79 -8.44 1.70 -7.98
CA ASN A 79 -7.71 2.61 -7.09
C ASN A 79 -6.35 2.04 -6.71
N LYS A 80 -6.28 0.74 -6.47
CA LYS A 80 -5.04 0.05 -6.13
C LYS A 80 -4.00 0.15 -7.24
N TRP A 81 -4.40 -0.10 -8.49
CA TRP A 81 -3.52 0.03 -9.65
C TRP A 81 -3.10 1.48 -9.90
N TYR A 82 -4.05 2.43 -9.83
CA TYR A 82 -3.75 3.85 -9.97
C TYR A 82 -2.72 4.34 -8.94
N THR A 83 -2.96 4.06 -7.66
CA THR A 83 -2.04 4.45 -6.58
C THR A 83 -0.67 3.81 -6.77
N LYS A 84 -0.61 2.51 -7.10
CA LYS A 84 0.65 1.80 -7.32
C LYS A 84 1.47 2.42 -8.45
N ILE A 85 0.85 2.72 -9.59
CA ILE A 85 1.53 3.34 -10.74
C ILE A 85 1.99 4.76 -10.38
N LYS A 86 1.11 5.57 -9.80
CA LYS A 86 1.41 6.97 -9.44
C LYS A 86 2.55 7.06 -8.43
N GLN A 87 2.46 6.31 -7.32
CA GLN A 87 3.47 6.33 -6.27
C GLN A 87 4.76 5.68 -6.77
N GLY A 88 4.70 4.52 -7.41
CA GLY A 88 5.87 3.86 -7.97
C GLY A 88 6.64 4.74 -8.97
N ALA A 89 5.94 5.48 -9.84
CA ALA A 89 6.57 6.43 -10.75
C ALA A 89 7.17 7.64 -10.02
N THR A 90 6.47 8.15 -9.00
CA THR A 90 6.97 9.27 -8.18
C THR A 90 8.23 8.84 -7.44
N ASP A 91 8.20 7.72 -6.73
CA ASP A 91 9.32 7.21 -5.94
C ASP A 91 10.52 6.87 -6.82
N SER A 92 10.29 6.25 -7.99
CA SER A 92 11.35 5.97 -8.97
C SER A 92 12.00 7.25 -9.50
N PHE A 93 11.19 8.28 -9.80
CA PHE A 93 11.70 9.58 -10.25
C PHE A 93 12.50 10.27 -9.15
N MET A 94 12.01 10.26 -7.91
CA MET A 94 12.71 10.85 -6.76
C MET A 94 14.04 10.13 -6.48
N HIS A 95 14.07 8.81 -6.61
CA HIS A 95 15.28 8.01 -6.44
C HIS A 95 16.32 8.29 -7.55
N VAL A 96 15.91 8.17 -8.81
CA VAL A 96 16.84 8.22 -9.96
C VAL A 96 17.27 9.65 -10.30
N MET A 97 16.31 10.57 -10.35
CA MET A 97 16.54 11.93 -10.87
C MET A 97 16.89 12.93 -9.78
N ILE A 98 16.20 12.87 -8.63
CA ILE A 98 16.37 13.85 -7.56
C ILE A 98 17.43 13.40 -6.54
N LYS A 99 17.64 12.09 -6.37
CA LYS A 99 18.52 11.50 -5.34
C LYS A 99 18.18 12.06 -3.96
N LEU A 100 16.94 11.84 -3.55
CA LEU A 100 16.35 12.45 -2.36
C LEU A 100 17.19 12.17 -1.11
N ASP A 101 17.63 13.24 -0.43
CA ASP A 101 18.28 13.15 0.87
C ASP A 101 17.22 13.19 1.98
N LEU A 102 16.93 12.03 2.57
CA LEU A 102 15.93 11.90 3.63
C LEU A 102 16.24 12.74 4.87
N SER A 103 17.51 13.09 5.14
CA SER A 103 17.86 13.93 6.29
C SER A 103 17.28 15.34 6.20
N LYS A 104 16.93 15.78 4.98
CA LYS A 104 16.36 17.10 4.69
C LYS A 104 14.84 17.06 4.52
N VAL A 105 14.23 15.88 4.64
CA VAL A 105 12.79 15.70 4.50
C VAL A 105 12.08 15.97 5.81
N ASP A 106 11.00 16.75 5.76
CA ASP A 106 10.09 16.90 6.88
C ASP A 106 9.20 15.65 7.02
N HIS A 107 9.69 14.68 7.80
CA HIS A 107 8.96 13.44 8.10
C HIS A 107 7.63 13.68 8.81
N LYS A 108 7.50 14.77 9.59
CA LYS A 108 6.24 15.11 10.27
C LYS A 108 5.19 15.56 9.26
N LYS A 109 5.60 16.32 8.24
CA LYS A 109 4.72 16.68 7.13
C LYS A 109 4.26 15.47 6.35
N TRP A 110 5.17 14.55 6.00
CA TRP A 110 4.80 13.32 5.28
C TRP A 110 3.81 12.45 6.05
N LYS A 111 4.01 12.34 7.36
CA LYS A 111 3.08 11.65 8.25
C LYS A 111 1.70 12.30 8.30
N THR A 112 1.66 13.63 8.43
CA THR A 112 0.40 14.38 8.38
C THR A 112 -0.28 14.25 7.01
N ASP A 113 0.49 14.23 5.93
CA ASP A 113 -0.01 14.08 4.56
C ASP A 113 -0.44 12.64 4.26
N ALA A 114 -0.01 11.63 5.03
CA ALA A 114 -0.40 10.24 4.84
C ALA A 114 -1.92 10.04 4.92
N VAL A 115 -2.62 10.87 5.73
CA VAL A 115 -4.10 10.84 5.82
C VAL A 115 -4.80 11.12 4.50
N LYS A 116 -4.12 11.79 3.55
CA LYS A 116 -4.64 12.09 2.21
C LYS A 116 -4.57 10.87 1.29
N ASN A 117 -3.63 9.97 1.54
CA ASN A 117 -3.34 8.83 0.66
C ASN A 117 -3.87 7.50 1.23
N ILE A 118 -4.04 7.41 2.56
CA ILE A 118 -4.50 6.20 3.24
C ILE A 118 -5.86 6.47 3.88
N GLY A 119 -6.91 5.98 3.23
CA GLY A 119 -8.29 6.14 3.69
C GLY A 119 -8.70 5.08 4.73
N SER A 120 -9.75 5.38 5.50
CA SER A 120 -10.29 4.48 6.53
C SER A 120 -10.68 3.09 6.02
N LYS A 121 -11.05 2.96 4.73
CA LYS A 121 -11.37 1.67 4.09
C LYS A 121 -10.19 0.70 4.10
N THR A 122 -8.95 1.21 4.05
CA THR A 122 -7.74 0.39 4.14
C THR A 122 -7.64 -0.25 5.52
N CYS A 123 -7.82 0.53 6.58
CA CYS A 123 -7.84 0.04 7.97
C CYS A 123 -8.95 -1.00 8.16
N GLN A 124 -10.15 -0.70 7.64
CA GLN A 124 -11.32 -1.57 7.71
C GLN A 124 -11.19 -2.84 6.87
N LYS A 125 -10.13 -3.03 6.06
CA LYS A 125 -9.84 -4.31 5.41
C LYS A 125 -9.57 -5.39 6.46
N CYS A 126 -8.88 -5.04 7.55
CA CYS A 126 -8.53 -5.95 8.64
C CYS A 126 -9.31 -5.63 9.92
N HIS A 127 -9.49 -4.35 10.26
CA HIS A 127 -10.27 -3.89 11.42
C HIS A 127 -11.77 -3.89 11.11
N LYS A 128 -12.35 -5.09 10.98
CA LYS A 128 -13.76 -5.26 10.64
C LYS A 128 -14.71 -4.94 11.79
N ASN A 129 -14.36 -5.38 12.99
CA ASN A 129 -15.13 -5.06 14.18
C ASN A 129 -14.58 -3.80 14.83
N LEU A 130 -15.22 -2.65 14.57
CA LEU A 130 -14.84 -1.37 15.17
C LEU A 130 -15.38 -1.19 16.60
N LEU A 131 -16.27 -2.05 17.07
CA LEU A 131 -16.82 -1.99 18.43
C LEU A 131 -16.61 -3.34 19.15
N PRO A 132 -15.35 -3.80 19.32
CA PRO A 132 -15.08 -5.06 19.98
C PRO A 132 -15.43 -5.00 21.48
N PRO A 133 -15.72 -6.15 22.11
CA PRO A 133 -15.82 -6.25 23.57
C PRO A 133 -14.54 -5.72 24.24
N GLY A 134 -14.68 -5.02 25.36
CA GLY A 134 -13.54 -4.46 26.10
C GLY A 134 -13.00 -3.13 25.58
N LEU A 135 -13.61 -2.53 24.54
CA LEU A 135 -13.23 -1.21 24.06
C LEU A 135 -13.46 -0.13 25.14
N HIS A 136 -12.45 0.71 25.38
CA HIS A 136 -12.55 1.84 26.31
C HIS A 136 -13.71 2.78 25.94
N LYS A 137 -14.40 3.35 26.95
CA LYS A 137 -15.58 4.20 26.76
C LYS A 137 -15.35 5.34 25.75
N GLY A 138 -14.19 5.99 25.81
CA GLY A 138 -13.82 7.05 24.87
C GLY A 138 -13.70 6.54 23.43
N GLY A 139 -13.06 5.38 23.24
CA GLY A 139 -12.94 4.73 21.92
C GLY A 139 -14.29 4.32 21.36
N PHE A 140 -15.18 3.79 22.22
CA PHE A 140 -16.55 3.43 21.83
C PHE A 140 -17.32 4.64 21.29
N ILE A 141 -17.27 5.78 21.99
CA ILE A 141 -17.93 7.01 21.55
C ILE A 141 -17.36 7.49 20.21
N ALA A 142 -16.03 7.53 20.07
CA ALA A 142 -15.37 7.97 18.85
C ALA A 142 -15.70 7.06 17.65
N HIS A 143 -15.61 5.74 17.82
CA HIS A 143 -15.94 4.79 16.75
C HIS A 143 -17.43 4.81 16.41
N ARG A 144 -18.32 5.01 17.39
CA ARG A 144 -19.76 5.16 17.14
C ARG A 144 -20.05 6.43 16.32
N ALA A 145 -19.43 7.56 16.65
CA ALA A 145 -19.57 8.79 15.89
C ALA A 145 -19.09 8.61 14.45
N PHE A 146 -17.94 7.96 14.25
CA PHE A 146 -17.42 7.63 12.92
C PHE A 146 -18.38 6.72 12.13
N LEU A 147 -18.90 5.65 12.74
CA LEU A 147 -19.81 4.70 12.10
C LEU A 147 -21.15 5.34 11.70
N LYS A 148 -21.60 6.35 12.44
CA LYS A 148 -22.83 7.09 12.14
C LYS A 148 -22.64 8.25 11.17
N GLY A 149 -21.40 8.57 10.78
CA GLY A 149 -21.11 9.76 9.98
C GLY A 149 -21.29 11.07 10.77
N GLU A 150 -21.21 11.04 12.09
CA GLU A 150 -21.27 12.23 12.96
C GLU A 150 -19.91 12.97 13.00
N THR A 151 -18.89 12.48 12.28
CA THR A 151 -17.55 13.09 12.20
C THR A 151 -16.91 12.90 10.83
N GLU A 152 -16.16 13.92 10.38
CA GLU A 152 -15.31 13.91 9.19
C GLU A 152 -13.88 13.41 9.48
N ASN A 153 -13.66 12.82 10.65
CA ASN A 153 -12.36 12.27 11.03
C ASN A 153 -12.13 10.91 10.35
N THR A 154 -10.90 10.67 9.94
CA THR A 154 -10.45 9.38 9.39
C THR A 154 -9.73 8.58 10.46
N CYS A 155 -9.54 7.28 10.24
CA CYS A 155 -8.81 6.43 11.18
C CYS A 155 -7.43 7.03 11.53
N LEU A 156 -6.69 7.50 10.52
CA LEU A 156 -5.35 8.06 10.72
C LEU A 156 -5.34 9.44 11.39
N LYS A 157 -6.43 10.22 11.37
CA LYS A 157 -6.49 11.49 12.12
C LYS A 157 -6.54 11.28 13.65
N CYS A 158 -7.02 10.14 14.11
CA CYS A 158 -7.00 9.80 15.53
C CYS A 158 -5.85 8.84 15.87
N HIS A 159 -5.54 7.91 14.95
CA HIS A 159 -4.49 6.92 15.09
C HIS A 159 -3.23 7.33 14.32
N GLU A 160 -2.65 8.47 14.67
CA GLU A 160 -1.51 9.05 13.95
C GLU A 160 -0.18 8.32 14.21
N ASN A 161 -0.02 7.66 15.36
CA ASN A 161 1.24 7.08 15.84
C ASN A 161 1.30 5.54 15.75
N LEU A 162 0.64 4.95 14.76
CA LEU A 162 0.57 3.49 14.59
C LEU A 162 1.90 2.89 14.10
N VAL A 163 2.41 3.42 12.99
CA VAL A 163 3.59 2.95 12.26
C VAL A 163 4.49 4.14 11.92
N HIS A 164 5.75 3.88 11.57
CA HIS A 164 6.74 4.93 11.25
C HIS A 164 6.90 5.97 12.38
N VAL A 165 7.05 5.47 13.60
CA VAL A 165 7.31 6.28 14.79
C VAL A 165 8.66 5.86 15.36
N ASN A 166 9.51 6.84 15.65
CA ASN A 166 10.72 6.58 16.41
C ASN A 166 10.33 6.30 17.87
N ARG A 167 10.64 5.08 18.34
CA ARG A 167 10.35 4.60 19.70
C ARG A 167 11.62 4.41 20.54
N ASN A 168 12.75 4.91 20.05
CA ASN A 168 14.04 4.91 20.75
C ASN A 168 14.21 6.17 21.59
#